data_AF-A0A953ULE8-F1
#
_entry.id   AF-A0A953ULE8-F1
#
_cell.length_a   1.000
_cell.length_b   1.000
_cell.length_c   1.000
_cell.angle_alpha   90.00
_cell.angle_beta   90.00
_cell.angle_gamma   90.00
#
_symmetry.space_group_name_H-M   'P 1'
#
loop_
_entity.id
_entity.type
_entity.pdbx_description
1 polymer ?
#
loop_
_entity_poly.entity_id
_entity_poly.type
_entity_poly.pdbx_seq_one_letter_code
_entity_poly.pdbx_strand_id
1 'polypeptide(L)'
;MQILGPTTGASETRPAAGLGVDTSNIITELASVKEARALPCGSVVGDLQGGLTFTDAVAAALEARSLGGWHEMHTPTSETWTIIVLDR
;
A
#
# COMPACT_ATOMS: atom_id res chain seq x y z
N MET A 1 -35.63 -24.11 37.58
CA MET A 1 -35.10 -25.12 36.64
C MET A 1 -35.71 -24.87 35.27
N GLN A 2 -35.08 -24.02 34.45
CA GLN A 2 -35.33 -23.89 33.01
C GLN A 2 -33.98 -23.66 32.34
N ILE A 3 -33.83 -24.29 31.18
CA ILE A 3 -32.60 -24.59 30.44
C ILE A 3 -32.47 -23.67 29.23
N LEU A 4 -31.21 -23.55 28.78
CA LEU A 4 -30.77 -23.42 27.39
C LEU A 4 -30.37 -22.03 26.86
N GLY A 5 -29.08 -21.92 26.52
CA GLY A 5 -28.54 -20.98 25.53
C GLY A 5 -27.11 -20.52 25.82
N PRO A 6 -26.06 -21.08 25.19
CA PRO A 6 -24.77 -20.41 25.12
C PRO A 6 -24.88 -19.26 24.11
N THR A 7 -24.93 -18.01 24.57
CA THR A 7 -24.62 -16.89 23.69
C THR A 7 -23.12 -16.89 23.48
N THR A 8 -22.71 -17.62 22.45
CA THR A 8 -21.48 -17.38 21.71
C THR A 8 -21.55 -15.93 21.20
N GLY A 9 -21.09 -15.00 22.02
CA GLY A 9 -20.73 -13.66 21.59
C GLY A 9 -19.53 -13.82 20.68
N ALA A 10 -19.81 -14.01 19.38
CA ALA A 10 -18.81 -14.02 18.34
C ALA A 10 -17.93 -12.79 18.50
N SER A 11 -16.61 -13.02 18.56
CA SER A 11 -15.62 -11.98 18.37
C SER A 11 -16.04 -11.13 17.19
N GLU A 12 -16.39 -9.87 17.45
CA GLU A 12 -16.49 -8.85 16.43
C GLU A 12 -15.07 -8.55 15.93
N THR A 13 -14.46 -9.55 15.27
CA THR A 13 -13.47 -9.28 14.24
C THR A 13 -14.26 -8.55 13.17
N ARG A 14 -14.28 -7.22 13.29
CA ARG A 14 -14.43 -6.34 12.13
C ARG A 14 -13.43 -6.90 11.13
N PRO A 15 -13.85 -7.46 9.97
CA PRO A 15 -12.92 -7.45 8.86
C PRO A 15 -12.69 -5.96 8.65
N ALA A 16 -11.49 -5.48 9.03
CA ALA A 16 -11.02 -4.19 8.58
C ALA A 16 -11.31 -4.20 7.08
N ALA A 17 -12.26 -3.37 6.67
CA ALA A 17 -12.71 -3.31 5.30
C ALA A 17 -11.44 -3.14 4.49
N GLY A 18 -11.06 -4.21 3.79
CA GLY A 18 -9.89 -4.22 2.95
C GLY A 18 -10.15 -3.13 1.94
N LEU A 19 -9.53 -1.97 2.16
CA LEU A 19 -9.14 -1.10 1.08
C LEU A 19 -8.21 -1.97 0.25
N GLY A 20 -8.81 -2.79 -0.61
CA GLY A 20 -8.10 -3.56 -1.61
C GLY A 20 -7.48 -2.51 -2.51
N VAL A 21 -6.28 -2.07 -2.15
CA VAL A 21 -5.47 -1.25 -3.04
C VAL A 21 -5.20 -2.16 -4.22
N ASP A 22 -5.79 -1.78 -5.35
CA ASP A 22 -5.72 -2.54 -6.58
C ASP A 22 -4.27 -2.48 -7.06
N THR A 23 -3.52 -3.56 -6.82
CA THR A 23 -2.08 -3.63 -7.10
C THR A 23 -1.78 -3.45 -8.59
N SER A 24 -2.77 -3.68 -9.45
CA SER A 24 -2.72 -3.43 -10.90
C SER A 24 -2.43 -1.96 -11.26
N ASN A 25 -2.70 -1.02 -10.35
CA ASN A 25 -2.48 0.41 -10.56
C ASN A 25 -1.21 0.93 -9.85
N ILE A 26 -0.45 0.05 -9.20
CA ILE A 26 0.82 0.43 -8.59
C ILE A 26 1.85 0.56 -9.68
N ILE A 27 2.48 1.73 -9.76
CA ILE A 27 3.59 1.97 -10.66
C ILE A 27 4.81 1.30 -10.07
N THR A 28 5.27 0.22 -10.71
CA THR A 28 6.39 -0.61 -10.24
C THR A 28 7.73 -0.23 -10.86
N GLU A 29 7.70 0.56 -11.93
CA GLU A 29 8.90 0.89 -12.70
C GLU A 29 8.90 2.38 -13.07
N LEU A 30 10.05 3.03 -12.88
CA LEU A 30 10.31 4.40 -13.30
C LEU A 30 11.73 4.45 -13.87
N ALA A 31 11.88 4.90 -15.11
CA ALA A 31 13.18 4.94 -15.78
C ALA A 31 14.01 6.16 -15.35
N SER A 32 13.40 7.17 -14.72
CA SER A 32 14.10 8.39 -14.30
C SER A 32 13.39 9.22 -13.23
N VAL A 33 14.19 10.02 -12.50
CA VAL A 33 13.72 11.05 -11.56
C VAL A 33 12.72 12.02 -12.21
N LYS A 34 12.90 12.30 -13.51
CA LYS A 34 11.99 13.16 -14.27
C LYS A 34 10.59 12.56 -14.34
N GLU A 35 10.46 11.23 -14.50
CA GLU A 35 9.17 10.55 -14.52
C GLU A 35 8.52 10.59 -13.14
N ALA A 36 9.28 10.28 -12.08
CA ALA A 36 8.81 10.38 -10.69
C ALA A 36 8.20 11.76 -10.37
N ARG A 37 8.79 12.84 -10.91
CA ARG A 37 8.30 14.22 -10.76
C ARG A 37 7.12 14.57 -11.66
N ALA A 38 6.93 13.86 -12.77
CA ALA A 38 5.85 14.10 -13.72
C ALA A 38 4.57 13.32 -13.38
N LEU A 39 4.64 12.36 -12.45
CA LEU A 39 3.47 11.58 -12.04
C LEU A 39 2.34 12.48 -11.51
N PRO A 40 1.07 12.17 -11.82
CA PRO A 40 -0.04 12.92 -11.26
C PRO A 40 -0.18 12.70 -9.74
N CYS A 41 -0.80 13.65 -9.06
CA CYS A 41 -1.21 13.46 -7.67
C CYS A 41 -2.23 12.32 -7.59
N GLY A 42 -2.19 11.55 -6.51
CA GLY A 42 -2.96 10.32 -6.34
C GLY A 42 -2.32 9.08 -6.98
N SER A 43 -1.20 9.22 -7.70
CA SER A 43 -0.43 8.06 -8.15
C SER A 43 0.13 7.28 -6.97
N VAL A 44 0.01 5.96 -7.05
CA VAL A 44 0.62 5.02 -6.12
C VAL A 44 1.83 4.42 -6.81
N VAL A 45 3.00 4.64 -6.24
CA VAL A 45 4.25 4.03 -6.69
C VAL A 45 4.64 3.02 -5.64
N GLY A 46 5.16 1.86 -6.05
CA GLY A 46 5.48 0.85 -5.08
C GLY A 46 6.34 -0.26 -5.63
N ASP A 47 7.03 -0.92 -4.72
CA ASP A 47 7.91 -2.04 -5.01
C ASP A 47 7.46 -3.27 -4.23
N LEU A 48 7.52 -4.41 -4.90
CA LEU A 48 7.32 -5.70 -4.26
C LEU A 48 8.61 -6.06 -3.52
N GLN A 49 8.52 -6.37 -2.23
CA GLN A 49 9.68 -6.71 -1.41
C GLN A 49 10.46 -7.89 -2.03
N GLY A 50 11.61 -7.61 -2.64
CA GLY A 50 12.45 -8.57 -3.37
C GLY A 50 12.67 -8.26 -4.86
N GLY A 51 11.97 -7.25 -5.42
CA GLY A 51 12.28 -6.63 -6.71
C GLY A 51 13.40 -5.59 -6.59
N LEU A 52 14.12 -5.31 -7.67
CA LEU A 52 15.15 -4.26 -7.70
C LEU A 52 14.46 -2.90 -7.62
N THR A 53 14.26 -2.47 -6.38
CA THR A 53 13.56 -1.27 -5.94
C THR A 53 14.28 -0.04 -6.48
N PHE A 54 13.52 0.92 -7.00
CA PHE A 54 13.95 2.20 -7.55
C PHE A 54 15.31 2.74 -7.08
N THR A 55 16.08 3.35 -8.00
CA THR A 55 17.31 4.05 -7.60
C THR A 55 17.05 5.07 -6.49
N ASP A 56 18.00 5.26 -5.57
CA ASP A 56 17.91 6.21 -4.46
C ASP A 56 17.44 7.62 -4.90
N ALA A 57 17.93 8.09 -6.04
CA ALA A 57 17.52 9.37 -6.61
C ALA A 57 16.03 9.43 -6.99
N VAL A 58 15.47 8.33 -7.50
CA VAL A 58 14.03 8.21 -7.81
C VAL A 58 13.22 8.12 -6.52
N ALA A 59 13.67 7.31 -5.55
CA ALA A 59 13.01 7.19 -4.26
C ALA A 59 12.92 8.53 -3.52
N ALA A 60 14.05 9.26 -3.45
CA ALA A 60 14.10 10.60 -2.86
C ALA A 60 13.17 11.60 -3.58
N ALA A 61 13.03 11.48 -4.91
CA ALA A 61 12.13 12.33 -5.67
C ALA A 61 10.64 12.01 -5.41
N LEU A 62 10.29 10.74 -5.22
CA LEU A 62 8.95 10.31 -4.85
C LEU A 62 8.61 10.72 -3.41
N GLU A 63 9.55 10.57 -2.48
CA GLU A 63 9.39 11.04 -1.09
C GLU A 63 9.22 12.55 -1.03
N ALA A 64 10.01 13.28 -1.82
CA ALA A 64 9.83 14.72 -2.03
C ALA A 64 8.51 15.09 -2.72
N ARG A 65 7.65 14.12 -3.05
CA ARG A 65 6.29 14.30 -3.56
C ARG A 65 5.18 13.62 -2.75
N SER A 66 5.54 12.95 -1.67
CA SER A 66 4.59 12.41 -0.70
C SER A 66 4.58 13.25 0.57
N LEU A 67 3.44 13.29 1.26
CA LEU A 67 3.34 13.83 2.61
C LEU A 67 3.65 12.78 3.69
N GLY A 68 3.34 11.51 3.40
CA GLY A 68 3.48 10.40 4.35
C GLY A 68 4.73 9.55 4.12
N GLY A 69 5.36 9.66 2.95
CA GLY A 69 6.51 8.83 2.59
C GLY A 69 6.13 7.39 2.31
N TRP A 70 7.13 6.50 2.39
CA TRP A 70 6.95 5.08 2.17
C TRP A 70 6.20 4.41 3.31
N HIS A 71 5.32 3.48 2.96
CA HIS A 71 4.56 2.68 3.89
C HIS A 71 4.41 1.25 3.37
N GLU A 72 4.43 0.31 4.29
CA GLU A 72 4.24 -1.10 3.98
C GLU A 72 2.74 -1.38 3.79
N MET A 73 2.44 -2.10 2.72
CA MET A 73 1.11 -2.58 2.40
C MET A 73 1.15 -4.09 2.21
N HIS A 74 0.28 -4.79 2.93
CA HIS A 74 0.06 -6.21 2.73
C HIS A 74 -1.17 -6.43 1.87
N THR A 75 -0.98 -7.20 0.80
CA THR A 75 -2.06 -7.62 -0.08
C THR A 75 -2.72 -8.89 0.47
N PRO A 76 -3.98 -9.17 0.09
CA PRO A 76 -4.65 -10.42 0.44
C PRO A 76 -3.97 -11.67 -0.16
N THR A 77 -3.09 -11.49 -1.15
CA THR A 77 -2.25 -12.52 -1.78
C THR A 77 -0.97 -12.83 -1.00
N SER A 78 -0.80 -12.27 0.21
CA SER A 78 0.41 -12.39 1.04
C SER A 78 1.67 -11.76 0.44
N GLU A 79 1.51 -10.84 -0.52
CA GLU A 79 2.62 -10.04 -1.04
C GLU A 79 2.79 -8.80 -0.17
N THR A 80 4.04 -8.52 0.21
CA THR A 80 4.42 -7.31 0.93
C THR A 80 4.96 -6.28 -0.05
N TRP A 81 4.29 -5.14 -0.09
CA TRP A 81 4.64 -4.01 -0.94
C TRP A 81 5.13 -2.85 -0.09
N THR A 82 6.16 -2.16 -0.57
CA THR A 82 6.55 -0.84 -0.06
C THR A 82 6.00 0.18 -1.04
N ILE A 83 4.95 0.89 -0.63
CA ILE A 83 4.26 1.86 -1.50
C ILE A 83 4.44 3.29 -0.99
N ILE A 84 4.26 4.24 -1.89
CA ILE A 84 4.22 5.66 -1.62
C ILE A 84 3.11 6.29 -2.44
N VAL A 85 2.28 7.08 -1.76
CA VAL A 85 1.19 7.83 -2.40
C VAL A 85 1.67 9.25 -2.65
N LEU A 86 1.58 9.69 -3.89
CA LEU A 86 1.94 11.05 -4.28
C LEU A 86 0.77 11.97 -4.02
N ASP A 87 1.00 13.06 -3.29
CA ASP A 87 -0.04 14.00 -2.87
C ASP A 87 0.19 15.43 -3.41
N ARG A 88 1.41 15.71 -3.90
CA ARG A 88 1.86 17.05 -4.32
C ARG A 88 2.53 17.07 -5.70
#